data_AF-A0A3D1Q7I6-F1
#
_entry.id   AF-A0A3D1Q7I6-F1
#
_cell.length_a   1.000
_cell.length_b   1.000
_cell.length_c   1.000
_cell.angle_alpha   90.00
_cell.angle_beta   90.00
_cell.angle_gamma   90.00
#
_symmetry.space_group_name_H-M   'P 1'
#
loop_
_entity.id
_entity.type
_entity.pdbx_description
1 polymer ?
#
loop_
_entity_poly.entity_id
_entity_poly.type
_entity_poly.pdbx_seq_one_letter_code
_entity_poly.pdbx_strand_id
1 'polypeptide(L)'
;MAKSETLHIRVEASVKAGVEATLKTLGLSTAEAINIFLHQVILVGGLPFEVKNPQYNAETLAAMQEARDIAAGKIPAKSYNSVAELMEDLNSDDED
;
A
#
# COMPACT_ATOMS: atom_id res chain seq x y z
N MET A 1 21.91 -28.92 -10.23
CA MET A 1 20.53 -28.44 -10.40
C MET A 1 20.14 -27.78 -9.09
N ALA A 2 19.65 -26.53 -9.10
CA ALA A 2 19.06 -25.95 -7.90
C ALA A 2 17.81 -26.76 -7.51
N LYS A 3 17.45 -26.77 -6.22
CA LYS A 3 16.22 -27.43 -5.75
C LYS A 3 15.02 -26.64 -6.29
N SER A 4 14.16 -27.30 -7.07
CA SER A 4 12.91 -26.72 -7.55
C SER A 4 11.76 -27.15 -6.65
N GLU A 5 10.86 -26.22 -6.35
CA GLU A 5 9.61 -26.48 -5.65
C GLU A 5 8.43 -25.99 -6.50
N THR A 6 7.30 -26.67 -6.41
CA THR A 6 6.10 -26.37 -7.21
C THR A 6 5.13 -25.52 -6.39
N LEU A 7 4.67 -24.40 -6.97
CA LEU A 7 3.65 -23.54 -6.38
C LEU A 7 2.27 -23.86 -6.97
N HIS A 8 1.31 -24.24 -6.13
CA HIS A 8 -0.08 -24.47 -6.52
C HIS A 8 -0.94 -23.25 -6.16
N ILE A 9 -1.48 -22.57 -7.18
CA ILE A 9 -2.30 -21.37 -7.01
C ILE A 9 -3.72 -21.62 -7.54
N ARG A 10 -4.73 -21.30 -6.72
CA ARG A 10 -6.13 -21.27 -7.15
C ARG A 10 -6.44 -19.89 -7.72
N VAL A 11 -7.02 -19.86 -8.91
CA VAL A 11 -7.43 -18.63 -9.61
C VAL A 11 -8.73 -18.90 -10.36
N GLU A 12 -9.56 -17.87 -10.49
CA GLU A 12 -10.76 -17.94 -11.32
C GLU A 12 -10.42 -18.15 -12.79
N ALA A 13 -11.25 -18.91 -13.51
CA ALA A 13 -11.00 -19.24 -14.92
C ALA A 13 -10.96 -18.00 -15.82
N SER A 14 -11.83 -17.02 -15.55
CA SER A 14 -11.89 -15.72 -16.25
C SER A 14 -10.59 -14.92 -16.07
N VAL A 15 -10.10 -14.84 -14.83
CA VAL A 15 -8.85 -14.15 -14.49
C VAL A 15 -7.66 -14.83 -15.17
N LYS A 16 -7.59 -16.17 -15.12
CA LYS A 16 -6.53 -16.93 -15.80
C LYS A 16 -6.51 -16.67 -17.31
N ALA A 17 -7.67 -16.72 -17.97
CA ALA A 17 -7.77 -16.46 -19.39
C ALA A 17 -7.33 -15.03 -19.76
N GLY A 18 -7.70 -14.03 -18.94
CA GLY A 18 -7.26 -12.66 -19.11
C GLY A 18 -5.74 -12.52 -19.01
N VAL A 19 -5.15 -13.08 -17.95
CA VAL A 19 -3.69 -13.07 -17.73
C VAL A 19 -2.95 -13.73 -18.89
N GLU A 20 -3.39 -14.90 -19.34
CA GLU A 20 -2.76 -15.61 -20.46
C GLU A 20 -2.82 -14.81 -21.76
N ALA A 21 -3.96 -14.18 -22.07
CA ALA A 21 -4.10 -13.32 -23.24
C ALA A 21 -3.17 -12.10 -23.16
N THR A 22 -3.08 -11.46 -21.99
CA THR A 22 -2.21 -10.30 -21.77
C THR A 22 -0.73 -10.66 -21.90
N LEU A 23 -0.26 -11.68 -21.17
CA LEU A 23 1.16 -12.08 -21.16
C LEU A 23 1.62 -12.61 -22.53
N LYS A 24 0.72 -13.23 -23.30
CA LYS A 24 1.02 -13.65 -24.67
C LYS A 24 1.43 -12.48 -25.57
N THR A 25 0.90 -11.28 -25.34
CA THR A 25 1.33 -10.09 -26.11
C THR A 25 2.78 -9.69 -25.82
N LEU A 26 3.30 -10.10 -24.65
CA LEU A 26 4.68 -9.90 -24.21
C LEU A 26 5.57 -11.12 -24.52
N GLY A 27 5.03 -12.17 -25.14
CA GLY A 27 5.76 -13.41 -25.40
C GLY A 27 6.06 -14.23 -24.14
N LEU A 28 5.31 -14.03 -23.06
CA LEU A 28 5.51 -14.71 -21.77
C LEU A 28 4.40 -15.70 -21.46
N SER A 29 4.77 -16.79 -20.81
CA SER A 29 3.84 -17.68 -20.11
C SER A 29 3.53 -17.17 -18.70
N THR A 30 2.41 -17.63 -18.14
CA THR A 30 2.05 -17.35 -16.74
C THR A 30 3.12 -17.81 -15.75
N ALA A 31 3.78 -18.94 -16.01
CA ALA A 31 4.83 -19.46 -15.14
C ALA A 31 6.10 -18.58 -15.16
N GLU A 32 6.48 -18.04 -16.32
CA GLU A 32 7.59 -17.09 -16.43
C GLU A 32 7.26 -15.79 -15.71
N ALA A 33 6.06 -15.26 -15.90
CA ALA A 33 5.62 -14.03 -15.22
C ALA A 33 5.59 -14.19 -13.69
N ILE A 34 5.11 -15.33 -13.16
CA ILE A 34 5.14 -15.62 -11.72
C ILE A 34 6.59 -15.72 -11.21
N ASN A 35 7.49 -16.37 -11.96
CA ASN A 35 8.89 -16.41 -11.57
C ASN A 35 9.51 -15.01 -11.51
N ILE A 36 9.25 -14.16 -12.50
CA ILE A 36 9.70 -12.77 -12.51
C ILE A 36 9.15 -12.02 -11.28
N PHE A 37 7.86 -12.17 -10.99
CA PHE A 37 7.23 -11.55 -9.81
C PHE A 37 7.91 -11.97 -8.49
N LEU A 38 8.18 -13.26 -8.29
CA LEU A 38 8.84 -13.75 -7.08
C LEU A 38 10.26 -13.17 -6.91
N HIS A 39 11.02 -13.04 -8.01
CA HIS A 39 12.34 -12.41 -7.95
C HIS A 39 12.25 -10.91 -7.65
N GLN A 40 11.23 -10.22 -8.18
CA GLN A 40 10.99 -8.81 -7.88
C GLN A 40 10.63 -8.59 -6.40
N VAL A 41 9.86 -9.49 -5.79
CA VAL A 41 9.59 -9.44 -4.34
C VAL A 41 10.88 -9.50 -3.53
N ILE A 42 11.79 -10.42 -3.88
CA ILE A 42 13.10 -10.55 -3.21
C ILE A 42 13.94 -9.29 -3.41
N LEU A 43 13.99 -8.77 -4.64
CA LEU A 43 14.82 -7.62 -4.99
C LEU A 43 14.38 -6.33 -4.27
N VAL A 44 13.06 -6.11 -4.16
CA VAL A 44 12.48 -4.91 -3.56
C VAL A 44 12.33 -5.03 -2.04
N GLY A 45 12.32 -6.25 -1.49
CA GLY A 45 12.04 -6.48 -0.08
C GLY A 45 10.58 -6.22 0.29
N GLY A 46 9.66 -6.35 -0.67
CA GLY A 46 8.25 -6.00 -0.53
C GLY A 46 7.44 -6.31 -1.78
N LEU A 47 6.21 -5.79 -1.87
CA LEU A 47 5.41 -5.95 -3.09
C LEU A 47 6.01 -5.10 -4.22
N PRO A 48 6.24 -5.68 -5.42
CA PRO A 48 6.90 -4.99 -6.53
C PRO A 48 5.93 -4.10 -7.33
N PHE A 49 4.93 -3.57 -6.64
CA PHE A 49 3.96 -2.61 -7.14
C PHE A 49 3.45 -1.80 -5.94
N GLU A 50 2.95 -0.61 -6.22
CA GLU A 50 2.42 0.26 -5.19
C GLU A 50 1.13 -0.32 -4.62
N VAL A 51 1.10 -0.59 -3.32
CA VAL A 51 -0.10 -1.10 -2.63
C VAL A 51 -1.02 0.08 -2.35
N LYS A 52 -1.95 0.34 -3.27
CA LYS A 52 -2.97 1.36 -3.10
C LYS A 52 -4.27 0.73 -2.63
N ASN A 53 -4.84 1.28 -1.57
CA ASN A 53 -6.27 1.17 -1.33
C ASN A 53 -6.95 2.33 -2.09
N PRO A 54 -7.85 2.09 -3.05
CA PRO A 54 -8.45 3.17 -3.85
C PRO A 54 -9.24 4.17 -3.00
N GLN A 55 -9.64 3.80 -1.79
CA GLN A 55 -10.19 4.71 -0.79
C GLN A 55 -9.49 4.46 0.55
N TYR A 56 -9.04 5.52 1.20
CA TYR A 56 -8.57 5.43 2.58
C TYR A 56 -9.71 4.97 3.50
N ASN A 57 -9.37 4.42 4.67
CA ASN A 57 -10.39 4.07 5.66
C ASN A 57 -11.16 5.33 6.13
N ALA A 58 -12.33 5.12 6.74
CA ALA A 58 -13.20 6.22 7.16
C ALA A 58 -12.50 7.19 8.13
N GLU A 59 -11.66 6.66 9.02
CA GLU A 59 -10.88 7.44 9.99
C GLU A 59 -9.89 8.39 9.30
N THR A 60 -9.08 7.88 8.36
CA THR A 60 -8.12 8.69 7.60
C THR A 60 -8.84 9.75 6.77
N LEU A 61 -9.98 9.40 6.17
CA LEU A 61 -10.79 10.36 5.41
C LEU A 61 -11.36 11.46 6.32
N ALA A 62 -11.82 11.11 7.52
CA ALA A 62 -12.31 12.07 8.50
C ALA A 62 -11.19 13.01 8.98
N ALA A 63 -10.01 12.47 9.32
CA ALA A 63 -8.85 13.26 9.72
C ALA A 63 -8.39 14.23 8.60
N MET A 64 -8.41 13.78 7.33
CA MET A 64 -8.12 14.66 6.19
C MET A 64 -9.17 15.77 6.04
N GLN A 65 -10.44 15.48 6.32
CA GLN A 65 -11.50 16.49 6.27
C GLN A 65 -11.37 17.50 7.41
N GLU A 66 -11.12 17.02 8.63
CA GLU A 66 -10.84 17.84 9.80
C GLU A 66 -9.66 18.79 9.54
N ALA A 67 -8.54 18.28 9.01
CA ALA A 67 -7.39 19.10 8.66
C ALA A 67 -7.72 20.22 7.65
N ARG A 68 -8.58 19.94 6.66
CA ARG A 68 -9.06 20.96 5.71
C ARG A 68 -9.93 22.02 6.39
N ASP A 69 -10.79 21.60 7.32
CA ASP A 69 -11.69 22.50 8.03
C ASP A 69 -10.92 23.39 9.03
N ILE A 70 -9.87 22.86 9.66
CA ILE A 70 -8.89 23.64 10.45
C ILE A 70 -8.18 24.66 9.56
N ALA A 71 -7.64 24.24 8.41
CA ALA A 71 -6.93 25.13 7.49
C ALA A 71 -7.84 26.23 6.91
N ALA A 72 -9.13 25.94 6.76
CA ALA A 72 -10.15 26.90 6.34
C ALA A 72 -10.67 27.78 7.50
N GLY A 73 -10.18 27.59 8.73
CA GLY A 73 -10.60 28.34 9.92
C GLY A 73 -12.01 28.02 10.41
N LYS A 74 -12.60 26.90 9.99
CA LYS A 74 -13.95 26.48 10.41
C LYS A 74 -13.95 25.84 11.80
N ILE A 75 -12.84 25.22 12.19
CA ILE A 75 -12.67 24.53 13.46
C ILE A 75 -11.39 25.05 14.10
N PRO A 76 -11.42 25.46 15.39
CA PRO A 76 -10.21 25.82 16.10
C PRO A 76 -9.34 24.58 16.32
N ALA A 77 -8.03 24.72 16.12
CA ALA A 77 -7.05 23.68 16.43
C ALA A 77 -5.99 24.22 17.36
N LYS A 78 -5.39 23.33 18.16
CA LYS A 78 -4.22 23.65 18.96
C LYS A 78 -3.07 24.05 18.03
N SER A 79 -2.42 25.16 18.35
CA SER A 79 -1.28 25.68 17.60
C SER A 79 -0.13 25.92 18.56
N TYR A 80 1.09 25.77 18.07
CA TYR A 80 2.30 25.85 18.87
C TYR A 80 3.22 26.91 18.26
N ASN A 81 3.94 27.62 19.11
CA ASN A 81 4.85 28.69 18.68
C ASN A 81 6.23 28.14 18.30
N SER A 82 6.50 26.86 18.59
CA SER A 82 7.74 26.19 18.24
C SER A 82 7.57 24.69 18.08
N VAL A 83 8.49 24.05 17.36
CA VAL A 83 8.56 22.59 17.25
C VAL A 83 8.82 21.94 18.62
N ALA A 84 9.55 22.61 19.52
CA ALA A 84 9.82 22.09 20.86
C ALA A 84 8.52 21.95 21.67
N GLU A 85 7.67 22.97 21.65
CA GLU A 85 6.36 22.99 22.32
C GLU A 85 5.41 21.91 21.74
N LEU A 86 5.41 21.73 20.41
CA LEU A 86 4.66 20.66 19.75
C LEU A 86 5.15 19.26 20.21
N MET A 87 6.46 19.05 20.23
CA MET A 87 7.04 17.75 20.58
C MET A 87 6.90 17.44 22.07
N GLU A 88 6.92 18.44 22.95
CA GLU A 88 6.65 18.27 24.38
C GLU A 88 5.23 17.74 24.60
N ASP A 89 4.26 18.31 23.89
CA ASP A 89 2.85 17.90 23.98
C ASP A 89 2.55 16.53 23.33
N LEU A 90 3.25 16.17 22.26
CA LEU A 90 3.11 14.84 21.62
C LEU A 90 3.75 13.71 22.44
N ASN A 91 4.77 14.02 23.24
CA ASN A 91 5.51 13.05 24.05
C ASN A 91 5.14 13.11 25.54
N SER A 92 4.31 14.06 25.96
CA SER A 92 3.60 13.91 27.23
C SER A 92 2.66 12.73 27.05
N ASP A 93 2.98 11.61 27.71
CA ASP A 93 2.10 10.46 27.77
C ASP A 93 0.73 10.94 28.26
N ASP A 94 -0.25 11.04 27.35
CA ASP A 94 -1.65 11.12 27.76
C ASP A 94 -1.97 9.75 28.40
N GLU A 95 -1.90 9.70 29.74
CA GLU A 95 -2.63 8.72 30.53
C GLU A 95 -4.13 8.92 30.23
N ASP A 96 -4.64 8.18 29.24
CA ASP A 96 -6.04 7.77 29.11
C ASP A 96 -6.13 6.35 28.50
#